data_AF-A0A529L2S2-F1
#
_entry.id   AF-A0A529L2S2-F1
#
_cell.length_a   1.000
_cell.length_b   1.000
_cell.length_c   1.000
_cell.angle_alpha   90.00
_cell.angle_beta   90.00
_cell.angle_gamma   90.00
#
_symmetry.space_group_name_H-M   'P 1'
#
loop_
_entity.id
_entity.type
_entity.pdbx_description
1 polymer ?
#
loop_
_entity_poly.entity_id
_entity_poly.type
_entity_poly.pdbx_seq_one_letter_code
_entity_poly.pdbx_strand_id
1 'polypeptide(L)'
;FDLDHALTVFERLNTARVVECFLLYLEKAEVTISRAEAQQRMFQKLGNPTFFTDMRPLLQTDRAKALTDETLKATFVRVMKELIDRIPGDEWAKAGEMRERFGV
;
A
#
# COMPACT_ATOMS: atom_id res chain seq x y z
N PHE A 1 -6.93 0.32 -1.75
CA PHE A 1 -8.33 0.04 -1.34
C PHE A 1 -8.53 -1.41 -1.00
N ASP A 2 -8.30 -2.38 -1.89
CA ASP A 2 -8.55 -3.78 -1.54
C ASP A 2 -7.67 -4.31 -0.40
N LEU A 3 -6.38 -3.94 -0.38
CA LEU A 3 -5.48 -4.30 0.71
C LEU A 3 -5.91 -3.69 2.06
N ASP A 4 -6.29 -2.40 2.08
CA ASP A 4 -6.81 -1.75 3.29
C ASP A 4 -8.15 -2.36 3.73
N HIS A 5 -9.01 -2.71 2.78
CA HIS A 5 -10.27 -3.39 3.06
C HIS A 5 -10.05 -4.77 3.70
N ALA A 6 -9.13 -5.57 3.16
CA ALA A 6 -8.78 -6.86 3.75
C ALA A 6 -8.21 -6.69 5.18
N LEU A 7 -7.34 -5.70 5.38
CA LEU A 7 -6.75 -5.37 6.68
C LEU A 7 -7.78 -4.89 7.73
N THR A 8 -8.93 -4.38 7.30
CA THR A 8 -9.97 -3.83 8.19
C THR A 8 -11.14 -4.77 8.43
N VAL A 9 -11.43 -5.68 7.50
CA VAL A 9 -12.55 -6.64 7.64
C VAL A 9 -12.13 -7.94 8.30
N PHE A 10 -10.90 -8.40 8.09
CA PHE A 10 -10.43 -9.67 8.67
C PHE A 10 -9.68 -9.44 9.98
N GLU A 11 -10.38 -9.54 11.11
CA GLU A 11 -9.84 -9.28 12.46
C GLU A 11 -8.57 -10.07 12.82
N ARG A 12 -8.39 -11.25 12.21
CA ARG A 12 -7.25 -12.15 12.47
C ARG A 12 -6.36 -12.35 11.26
N LEU A 13 -6.33 -11.40 10.33
CA LEU A 13 -5.47 -11.48 9.15
C LEU A 13 -3.99 -11.54 9.57
N ASN A 14 -3.32 -12.63 9.22
CA ASN A 14 -1.89 -12.77 9.45
C ASN A 14 -1.10 -12.06 8.35
N THR A 15 -0.74 -10.80 8.59
CA THR A 15 -0.04 -9.97 7.61
C THR A 15 1.36 -10.49 7.27
N ALA A 16 2.06 -11.13 8.22
CA ALA A 16 3.33 -11.80 7.93
C ALA A 16 3.15 -12.94 6.92
N ARG A 17 2.10 -13.75 7.09
CA ARG A 17 1.78 -14.83 6.13
C ARG A 17 1.35 -14.29 4.77
N VAL A 18 0.63 -13.17 4.72
CA VAL A 18 0.29 -12.49 3.46
C VAL A 18 1.55 -12.08 2.70
N VAL A 19 2.52 -11.45 3.39
CA VAL A 19 3.80 -11.05 2.78
C VAL A 19 4.60 -12.27 2.32
N GLU A 20 4.68 -13.33 3.13
CA GLU A 20 5.34 -14.58 2.75
C GLU A 20 4.74 -15.18 1.49
N CYS A 21 3.41 -15.28 1.42
CA CYS A 21 2.72 -15.76 0.20
C CYS A 21 3.01 -14.87 -1.00
N PHE A 22 3.02 -13.54 -0.83
CA PHE A 22 3.35 -12.61 -1.92
C PHE A 22 4.76 -12.85 -2.46
N LEU A 23 5.75 -13.07 -1.59
CA LEU A 23 7.12 -13.39 -2.00
C LEU A 23 7.19 -14.72 -2.78
N LEU A 24 6.44 -15.74 -2.36
CA LEU A 24 6.35 -17.01 -3.10
C LEU A 24 5.74 -16.83 -4.49
N TYR A 25 4.77 -15.93 -4.64
CA TYR A 25 4.21 -15.59 -5.96
C TYR A 25 5.24 -14.88 -6.84
N LEU A 26 6.01 -13.96 -6.27
CA LEU A 26 7.07 -13.24 -6.99
C LEU A 26 8.17 -14.19 -7.46
N GLU A 27 8.63 -15.08 -6.58
CA GLU A 27 9.62 -16.12 -6.91
C GLU A 27 9.12 -17.00 -8.05
N LYS A 28 7.88 -17.51 -7.96
CA LYS A 28 7.29 -18.35 -9.00
C LYS A 28 7.10 -17.62 -10.33
N ALA A 29 6.87 -16.31 -10.29
CA ALA A 29 6.75 -15.47 -11.47
C ALA A 29 8.10 -15.01 -12.03
N GLU A 30 9.22 -15.37 -11.38
CA GLU A 30 10.57 -14.90 -11.70
C GLU A 30 10.68 -13.36 -11.67
N VAL A 31 9.86 -12.71 -10.85
CA VAL A 31 9.84 -11.26 -10.68
C VAL A 31 10.50 -10.91 -9.35
N THR A 32 11.46 -10.00 -9.38
CA THR A 32 12.07 -9.45 -8.17
C THR A 32 11.49 -8.07 -7.88
N ILE A 33 10.97 -7.88 -6.66
CA ILE A 33 10.60 -6.55 -6.15
C ILE A 33 11.24 -6.42 -4.77
N SER A 34 12.15 -5.45 -4.62
CA SER A 34 12.74 -5.14 -3.33
C SER A 34 11.76 -4.37 -2.44
N ARG A 35 11.96 -4.40 -1.11
CA ARG A 35 11.23 -3.50 -0.19
C ARG A 35 11.38 -2.05 -0.63
N ALA A 36 12.60 -1.61 -0.94
CA ALA A 36 12.87 -0.25 -1.38
C ALA A 36 12.05 0.16 -2.62
N GLU A 37 11.95 -0.71 -3.62
CA GLU A 37 11.15 -0.46 -4.82
C GLU A 37 9.64 -0.43 -4.51
N ALA A 38 9.16 -1.34 -3.66
CA ALA A 38 7.76 -1.36 -3.24
C ALA A 38 7.38 -0.07 -2.50
N GLN A 39 8.24 0.40 -1.59
CA GLN A 39 8.06 1.66 -0.87
C GLN A 39 8.06 2.87 -1.83
N GLN A 40 9.04 2.95 -2.73
CA GLN A 40 9.11 4.01 -3.74
C GLN A 40 7.82 4.10 -4.56
N ARG A 41 7.33 2.95 -5.08
CA ARG A 41 6.09 2.89 -5.87
C ARG A 41 4.88 3.33 -5.06
N MET A 42 4.81 3.02 -3.77
CA MET A 42 3.74 3.48 -2.89
C MET A 42 3.76 5.00 -2.72
N PHE A 43 4.92 5.60 -2.45
CA PHE A 43 5.04 7.06 -2.36
C PHE A 43 4.74 7.77 -3.68
N GLN A 44 5.10 7.17 -4.82
CA GLN A 44 4.71 7.68 -6.14
C GLN A 44 3.19 7.69 -6.33
N LYS A 45 2.48 6.64 -5.87
CA LYS A 45 1.01 6.62 -5.88
C LYS A 45 0.42 7.70 -4.99
N LEU A 46 0.96 7.89 -3.79
CA LEU A 46 0.51 8.92 -2.85
C LEU A 46 0.71 10.34 -3.44
N GLY A 47 1.82 10.56 -4.14
CA GLY A 47 2.12 11.84 -4.79
C GLY A 47 1.42 12.07 -6.12
N ASN A 48 0.63 11.12 -6.65
CA ASN A 48 -0.06 11.27 -7.92
C ASN A 48 -1.55 11.63 -7.72
N PRO A 49 -1.97 12.87 -8.05
CA PRO A 49 -3.36 13.29 -7.94
C PRO A 49 -4.34 12.52 -8.85
N THR A 50 -3.87 11.98 -9.98
CA THR A 50 -4.76 11.30 -10.93
C THR A 50 -5.02 9.84 -10.57
N PHE A 51 -4.11 9.22 -9.80
CA PHE A 51 -4.20 7.80 -9.42
C PHE A 51 -5.56 7.47 -8.78
N PHE A 52 -6.10 8.39 -7.97
CA PHE A 52 -7.35 8.19 -7.25
C PHE A 52 -8.58 8.60 -8.05
N THR A 53 -8.46 9.62 -8.91
CA THR A 53 -9.50 10.00 -9.86
C THR A 53 -9.86 8.82 -10.76
N ASP A 54 -8.87 8.06 -11.20
CA ASP A 54 -9.08 6.86 -12.03
C ASP A 54 -9.72 5.70 -11.27
N MET A 55 -9.51 5.60 -9.96
CA MET A 55 -10.10 4.54 -9.12
C MET A 55 -11.56 4.81 -8.77
N ARG A 56 -11.95 6.07 -8.59
CA ARG A 56 -13.29 6.46 -8.15
C ARG A 56 -14.44 5.79 -8.95
N PRO A 57 -14.42 5.72 -10.30
CA PRO A 57 -15.50 5.08 -11.06
C PRO A 57 -15.55 3.55 -10.92
N LEU A 58 -14.48 2.91 -10.42
CA LEU A 58 -14.41 1.45 -10.23
C LEU A 58 -14.98 1.01 -8.87
N LEU A 59 -15.27 1.95 -7.98
CA LEU A 59 -15.77 1.68 -6.65
C LEU A 59 -17.29 1.69 -6.61
N GLN A 60 -17.87 0.86 -5.73
CA GLN A 60 -19.29 0.97 -5.39
C GLN A 60 -19.60 2.37 -4.86
N THR A 61 -20.81 2.87 -5.12
CA THR A 61 -21.22 4.25 -4.88
C THR A 61 -20.88 4.76 -3.48
N ASP A 62 -21.09 3.95 -2.44
CA ASP A 62 -20.81 4.36 -1.06
C ASP A 62 -19.30 4.47 -0.77
N ARG A 63 -18.48 3.58 -1.35
CA ARG A 63 -17.02 3.65 -1.27
C ARG A 63 -16.46 4.82 -2.08
N ALA A 64 -17.05 5.11 -3.23
CA ALA A 64 -16.68 6.26 -4.07
C ALA A 64 -16.99 7.61 -3.40
N LYS A 65 -17.98 7.66 -2.50
CA LYS A 65 -18.31 8.83 -1.67
C LYS A 65 -17.38 8.97 -0.47
N ALA A 66 -16.96 7.86 0.14
CA ALA A 66 -16.04 7.84 1.27
C ALA A 66 -14.56 8.08 0.87
N LEU A 67 -14.28 8.15 -0.44
CA LEU A 67 -12.96 8.42 -1.00
C LEU A 67 -12.59 9.91 -0.84
N THR A 68 -12.03 10.25 0.32
CA THR A 68 -11.45 11.57 0.61
C THR A 68 -9.92 11.48 0.73
N ASP A 69 -9.24 12.62 0.75
CA ASP A 69 -7.79 12.69 0.95
C ASP A 69 -7.37 12.11 2.32
N GLU A 70 -8.21 12.28 3.35
CA GLU A 70 -7.99 11.69 4.69
C GLU A 70 -8.09 10.16 4.66
N THR A 71 -9.15 9.61 4.03
CA THR A 71 -9.32 8.16 3.89
C THR A 71 -8.17 7.55 3.10
N LEU A 72 -7.70 8.26 2.08
CA LEU A 72 -6.55 7.89 1.25
C LEU A 72 -5.26 7.85 2.06
N LYS A 73 -5.00 8.88 2.86
CA LYS A 73 -3.83 8.94 3.74
C LYS A 73 -3.87 7.81 4.76
N ALA A 74 -5.02 7.56 5.39
CA ALA A 74 -5.20 6.45 6.32
C ALA A 74 -4.98 5.08 5.65
N THR A 75 -5.52 4.88 4.44
CA THR A 75 -5.32 3.68 3.62
C THR A 75 -3.83 3.48 3.34
N PHE A 76 -3.14 4.54 2.90
CA PHE A 76 -1.70 4.50 2.63
C PHE A 76 -0.92 4.07 3.87
N VAL A 77 -1.13 4.75 5.00
CA VAL A 77 -0.40 4.48 6.26
C VAL A 77 -0.57 3.02 6.68
N ARG A 78 -1.82 2.51 6.64
CA ARG A 78 -2.11 1.13 7.04
C ARG A 78 -1.43 0.12 6.12
N VAL A 79 -1.57 0.27 4.80
CA VAL A 79 -0.98 -0.67 3.82
C VAL A 79 0.55 -0.61 3.86
N MET A 80 1.12 0.60 3.94
CA MET A 80 2.56 0.80 4.04
C MET A 80 3.12 0.06 5.25
N LYS A 81 2.56 0.32 6.44
CA LYS A 81 3.02 -0.28 7.70
C LYS A 81 2.77 -1.78 7.77
N GLU A 82 1.55 -2.22 7.44
CA GLU A 82 1.13 -3.59 7.71
C GLU A 82 1.58 -4.58 6.65
N LEU A 83 1.95 -4.14 5.44
CA LEU A 83 2.35 -5.04 4.34
C LEU A 83 3.70 -4.65 3.73
N ILE A 84 3.86 -3.39 3.32
CA ILE A 84 5.02 -2.99 2.50
C ILE A 84 6.32 -2.92 3.31
N ASP A 85 6.27 -2.34 4.52
CA ASP A 85 7.41 -2.24 5.42
C ASP A 85 7.87 -3.60 5.95
N ARG A 86 7.01 -4.62 5.84
CA ARG A 86 7.28 -6.00 6.25
C ARG A 86 7.94 -6.85 5.16
N ILE A 87 8.04 -6.36 3.93
CA ILE A 87 8.82 -7.03 2.87
C ILE A 87 10.29 -7.07 3.32
N PRO A 88 11.01 -8.20 3.21
CA PRO A 88 12.41 -8.27 3.62
C PRO A 88 13.33 -7.44 2.70
N GLY A 89 14.50 -7.09 3.22
CA GLY A 89 15.52 -6.30 2.52
C GLY A 89 15.59 -4.86 2.99
N ASP A 90 16.40 -4.06 2.29
CA ASP A 90 16.71 -2.71 2.70
C ASP A 90 15.54 -1.74 2.52
N GLU A 91 15.52 -0.70 3.36
CA GLU A 91 14.54 0.38 3.21
C GLU A 91 14.92 1.25 2.03
N TRP A 92 13.93 1.87 1.39
CA TRP A 92 14.21 2.94 0.45
C TRP A 92 14.86 4.11 1.20
N ALA A 93 16.03 4.56 0.73
CA ALA A 93 16.79 5.62 1.38
C ALA A 93 16.01 6.94 1.59
N LYS A 94 14.98 7.20 0.78
CA LYS A 94 14.12 8.40 0.89
C LYS A 94 12.83 8.17 1.65
N ALA A 95 12.60 6.99 2.23
CA ALA A 95 11.36 6.68 2.92
C ALA A 95 11.08 7.66 4.07
N GLY A 96 12.09 7.98 4.90
CA GLY A 96 11.97 8.96 5.98
C GLY A 96 11.57 10.36 5.48
N GLU A 97 12.32 10.90 4.50
CA GLU A 97 12.03 12.19 3.86
C GLU A 97 10.61 12.25 3.31
N MET A 98 10.16 11.17 2.66
CA MET A 98 8.84 11.13 2.04
C MET A 98 7.71 10.97 3.07
N ARG A 99 7.94 10.25 4.18
CA ARG A 99 7.01 10.23 5.31
C ARG A 99 6.80 11.63 5.88
N GLU A 100 7.87 12.37 6.10
CA GLU A 100 7.80 13.76 6.55
C GLU A 100 7.06 14.66 5.55
N ARG A 101 7.41 14.58 4.27
CA ARG A 101 6.81 15.38 3.20
C ARG A 101 5.28 15.19 3.11
N PHE A 102 4.79 13.97 3.26
CA PHE A 102 3.36 13.66 3.18
C PHE A 102 2.67 13.63 4.56
N GLY A 103 3.44 13.76 5.64
CA GLY A 103 2.99 13.67 7.03
C GLY A 103 2.37 12.30 7.38
N VAL A 104 2.94 11.20 6.89
CA VAL A 104 2.45 9.81 7.02
C VAL A 104 3.38 8.92 7.82
#